data_AF-A0A0S8AL25-F1
#
_entry.id   AF-A0A0S8AL25-F1
#
_cell.length_a   1.000
_cell.length_b   1.000
_cell.length_c   1.000
_cell.angle_alpha   90.00
_cell.angle_beta   90.00
_cell.angle_gamma   90.00
#
_symmetry.space_group_name_H-M   'P 1'
#
loop_
_entity.id
_entity.type
_entity.pdbx_description
1 polymer ?
#
loop_
_entity_poly.entity_id
_entity_poly.type
_entity_poly.pdbx_seq_one_letter_code
_entity_poly.pdbx_strand_id
1 'polypeptide(L)'
;MMDLPANTMPIIGAAAAVLCMGYLVVRTARRKKNSTAAQASLVFRNKVLAELEGLYPLPRSWSHDAYNKFRETIPGVESAAAEFRNFVPAEKRGSFDEALKNYCEHCSEITWQSCATFGVIPEMSKPVDVGPKEIFRQNVNALLSFAKES
;
A
#
# COMPACT_ATOMS: atom_id res chain seq x y z
N MET A 1 -13.38 27.84 -54.86
CA MET A 1 -12.08 27.13 -54.88
C MET A 1 -11.15 27.98 -54.04
N MET A 2 -10.91 27.63 -52.78
CA MET A 2 -10.04 28.44 -51.91
C MET A 2 -8.61 27.94 -52.08
N ASP A 3 -7.78 28.72 -52.78
CA ASP A 3 -6.35 28.49 -52.90
C ASP A 3 -5.69 28.76 -51.54
N LEU A 4 -5.31 27.68 -50.85
CA LEU A 4 -4.52 27.76 -49.63
C LEU A 4 -3.11 28.25 -49.99
N PRO A 5 -2.59 29.32 -49.35
CA PRO A 5 -1.28 29.85 -49.68
C PRO A 5 -0.21 28.79 -49.44
N ALA A 6 0.79 28.71 -50.32
CA ALA A 6 1.85 27.68 -50.35
C ALA A 6 2.58 27.47 -49.01
N ASN A 7 2.47 28.42 -48.08
CA ASN A 7 3.04 28.38 -46.74
C ASN A 7 2.19 27.63 -45.69
N THR A 8 0.98 27.16 -46.01
CA THR A 8 0.09 26.47 -45.06
C THR A 8 0.50 25.02 -44.79
N MET A 9 0.99 24.30 -45.80
CA MET A 9 1.54 22.94 -45.67
C MET A 9 2.66 22.81 -44.62
N PRO A 10 3.72 23.65 -44.62
CA PRO A 10 4.77 23.57 -43.61
C PRO A 10 4.29 23.98 -42.21
N ILE A 11 3.34 24.93 -42.11
CA ILE A 11 2.75 25.35 -40.83
C ILE A 11 1.92 24.21 -40.20
N ILE A 12 1.10 23.52 -41.00
CA ILE A 12 0.30 22.37 -40.54
C ILE A 12 1.22 21.22 -40.13
N GLY A 13 2.29 20.94 -40.89
CA GLY A 13 3.27 19.92 -40.56
C GLY A 13 4.00 20.19 -39.23
N ALA A 14 4.41 21.44 -39.00
CA ALA A 14 5.04 21.84 -37.75
C ALA A 14 4.09 21.71 -36.54
N ALA A 15 2.84 22.13 -36.68
CA ALA A 15 1.84 22.01 -35.62
C ALA A 15 1.55 20.54 -35.25
N ALA A 16 1.43 19.66 -36.25
CA ALA A 16 1.24 18.22 -36.03
C ALA A 16 2.45 17.58 -35.31
N ALA A 17 3.67 17.97 -35.69
CA ALA A 17 4.89 17.45 -35.06
C ALA A 17 5.00 17.85 -33.57
N VAL A 18 4.63 19.09 -33.21
CA VAL A 18 4.62 19.56 -31.81
C VAL A 18 3.61 18.79 -30.97
N LEU A 19 2.41 18.53 -31.49
CA LEU A 19 1.39 17.74 -30.80
C LEU A 19 1.83 16.28 -30.59
N CYS A 20 2.41 15.66 -31.62
CA CYS A 20 2.94 14.31 -31.52
C CYS A 20 4.09 14.20 -30.51
N MET A 21 5.04 15.14 -30.53
CA MET A 21 6.14 15.19 -29.56
C MET A 21 5.62 15.39 -28.14
N GLY A 22 4.70 16.34 -27.93
CA GLY A 22 4.06 16.56 -26.64
C GLY A 22 3.36 15.30 -26.11
N TYR A 23 2.60 14.60 -26.97
CA TYR A 23 1.93 13.35 -26.61
C TYR A 23 2.92 12.24 -26.23
N LEU A 24 4.00 12.06 -26.99
CA LEU A 24 5.03 11.04 -26.70
C LEU A 24 5.76 11.33 -25.38
N VAL A 25 6.09 12.59 -25.11
CA VAL A 25 6.71 13.01 -23.84
C VAL A 25 5.77 12.71 -22.66
N VAL A 26 4.49 13.07 -22.76
CA VAL A 26 3.50 12.77 -21.71
C VAL A 26 3.33 11.26 -21.53
N ARG A 27 3.27 10.50 -22.62
CA ARG A 27 3.09 9.04 -22.57
C ARG A 27 4.30 8.33 -21.95
N THR A 28 5.52 8.73 -22.30
CA THR A 28 6.75 8.15 -21.75
C THR A 28 6.94 8.55 -20.28
N ALA A 29 6.64 9.79 -19.91
CA ALA A 29 6.64 10.24 -18.51
C ALA A 29 5.63 9.46 -17.65
N ARG A 30 4.40 9.26 -18.15
CA ARG A 30 3.38 8.43 -17.47
C ARG A 30 3.83 6.98 -17.32
N ARG A 31 4.40 6.37 -18.36
CA ARG A 31 4.94 5.00 -18.28
C ARG A 31 6.05 4.88 -17.25
N LYS A 32 7.00 5.82 -17.23
CA LYS A 32 8.10 5.82 -16.27
C LYS A 32 7.58 5.97 -14.83
N LYS A 33 6.64 6.89 -14.60
CA LYS A 33 6.00 7.08 -13.29
C LYS A 33 5.29 5.81 -12.81
N ASN A 34 4.52 5.16 -13.69
CA ASN A 34 3.82 3.92 -13.35
C ASN A 34 4.81 2.79 -13.05
N SER A 35 5.87 2.66 -13.84
CA SER A 35 6.91 1.65 -13.59
C SER A 35 7.64 1.88 -12.26
N THR A 36 7.94 3.13 -11.89
CA THR A 36 8.56 3.43 -10.60
C THR A 36 7.62 3.19 -9.43
N ALA A 37 6.32 3.49 -9.58
CA ALA A 37 5.32 3.21 -8.55
C ALA A 37 5.13 1.70 -8.35
N ALA A 38 5.01 0.93 -9.44
CA ALA A 38 4.94 -0.52 -9.40
C ALA A 38 6.16 -1.15 -8.69
N GLN A 39 7.36 -0.67 -9.01
CA GLN A 39 8.58 -1.14 -8.33
C GLN A 39 8.59 -0.79 -6.84
N ALA A 40 8.19 0.44 -6.49
CA ALA A 40 8.10 0.86 -5.08
C ALA A 40 7.09 0.01 -4.30
N SER A 41 5.96 -0.32 -4.92
CA SER A 41 4.93 -1.19 -4.33
C SER A 41 5.43 -2.61 -4.08
N LEU A 42 6.20 -3.19 -5.02
CA LEU A 42 6.83 -4.48 -4.81
C LEU A 42 7.86 -4.45 -3.67
N VAL A 43 8.71 -3.42 -3.62
CA VAL A 43 9.72 -3.27 -2.57
C VAL A 43 9.05 -3.10 -1.20
N PHE A 44 8.05 -2.23 -1.10
CA PHE A 44 7.30 -2.02 0.13
C PHE A 44 6.63 -3.30 0.62
N ARG A 45 5.92 -4.00 -0.27
CA ARG A 45 5.28 -5.28 0.06
C ARG A 45 6.28 -6.30 0.58
N ASN A 46 7.43 -6.43 -0.09
CA ASN A 46 8.45 -7.39 0.31
C ASN A 46 9.06 -7.03 1.67
N LYS A 47 9.35 -5.75 1.92
CA LYS A 47 9.83 -5.27 3.22
C LYS A 47 8.83 -5.59 4.33
N VAL A 48 7.56 -5.21 4.15
CA VAL A 48 6.52 -5.49 5.15
C VAL A 48 6.35 -6.99 5.40
N LEU A 49 6.35 -7.83 4.36
CA LEU A 49 6.24 -9.27 4.53
C LEU A 49 7.47 -9.91 5.19
N ALA A 50 8.66 -9.35 4.96
CA ALA A 50 9.89 -9.80 5.62
C ALA A 50 9.87 -9.46 7.12
N GLU A 51 9.45 -8.24 7.48
CA GLU A 51 9.27 -7.86 8.90
C GLU A 51 8.24 -8.75 9.60
N LEU A 52 7.17 -9.12 8.89
CA LEU A 52 6.10 -9.95 9.42
C LEU A 52 6.37 -11.46 9.33
N GLU A 53 7.61 -11.89 9.06
CA GLU A 53 7.93 -13.30 8.93
C GLU A 53 7.61 -14.08 10.22
N GLY A 54 6.83 -15.16 10.07
CA GLY A 54 6.35 -15.97 11.20
C GLY A 54 5.11 -15.40 11.92
N LEU A 55 4.68 -14.18 11.60
CA LEU A 55 3.41 -13.59 12.05
C LEU A 55 2.36 -13.58 10.93
N TYR A 56 2.81 -13.39 9.68
CA TYR A 56 1.99 -13.35 8.48
C TYR A 56 2.62 -14.18 7.34
N PRO A 57 1.83 -14.96 6.56
CA PRO A 57 0.40 -15.22 6.71
C PRO A 57 0.08 -15.93 8.03
N LEU A 58 -1.13 -15.71 8.54
CA LEU A 58 -1.55 -16.15 9.88
C LEU A 58 -1.27 -17.65 10.13
N PRO A 59 -0.40 -17.99 11.09
CA PRO A 59 -0.20 -19.37 11.51
C PRO A 59 -1.41 -19.87 12.30
N ARG A 60 -1.58 -21.21 12.38
CA ARG A 60 -2.67 -21.83 13.16
C ARG A 60 -2.66 -21.38 14.62
N SER A 61 -1.48 -21.33 15.24
CA SER A 61 -1.27 -20.83 16.59
C SER A 61 -0.07 -19.88 16.62
N TRP A 62 -0.17 -18.86 17.47
CA TRP A 62 0.98 -18.04 17.83
C TRP A 62 1.59 -18.60 19.12
N SER A 63 2.91 -18.72 19.15
CA SER A 63 3.62 -19.00 20.40
C SER A 63 3.50 -17.80 21.34
N HIS A 64 3.71 -18.00 22.64
CA HIS A 64 3.70 -16.92 23.61
C HIS A 64 4.75 -15.83 23.26
N ASP A 65 5.87 -16.23 22.67
CA ASP A 65 6.94 -15.30 22.27
C ASP A 65 6.61 -14.48 21.01
N ALA A 66 5.63 -14.93 20.20
CA ALA A 66 5.18 -14.17 19.03
C ALA A 66 4.56 -12.81 19.42
N TYR A 67 4.06 -12.68 20.66
CA TYR A 67 3.45 -11.44 21.11
C TYR A 67 4.45 -10.30 21.31
N ASN A 68 5.69 -10.62 21.69
CA ASN A 68 6.78 -9.62 21.74
C ASN A 68 7.16 -9.18 20.33
N LYS A 69 7.16 -10.12 19.37
CA LYS A 69 7.52 -9.84 17.98
C LYS A 69 6.61 -8.80 17.32
N PHE A 70 5.31 -8.71 17.66
CA PHE A 70 4.45 -7.67 17.07
C PHE A 70 4.97 -6.25 17.33
N ARG A 71 5.55 -5.99 18.49
CA ARG A 71 6.11 -4.67 18.80
C ARG A 71 7.43 -4.45 18.06
N GLU A 72 8.21 -5.51 17.90
CA GLU A 72 9.49 -5.48 17.19
C GLU A 72 9.31 -5.19 15.69
N THR A 73 8.18 -5.56 15.09
CA THR A 73 7.92 -5.28 13.67
C THR A 73 7.47 -3.84 13.39
N ILE A 74 7.02 -3.08 14.40
CA ILE A 74 6.50 -1.72 14.22
C ILE A 74 7.51 -0.80 13.54
N PRO A 75 8.77 -0.67 14.04
CA PRO A 75 9.73 0.26 13.45
C PRO A 75 10.09 -0.09 12.00
N GLY A 76 10.18 -1.39 11.67
CA GLY A 76 10.49 -1.85 10.32
C GLY A 76 9.36 -1.53 9.33
N VAL A 77 8.11 -1.74 9.75
CA VAL A 77 6.93 -1.41 8.94
C VAL A 77 6.75 0.11 8.80
N GLU A 78 6.96 0.90 9.85
CA GLU A 78 6.95 2.36 9.77
C GLU A 78 8.02 2.91 8.82
N SER A 79 9.24 2.37 8.89
CA SER A 79 10.32 2.76 7.98
C SER A 79 9.97 2.44 6.53
N ALA A 80 9.47 1.23 6.27
CA ALA A 80 9.03 0.84 4.93
C ALA A 80 7.89 1.73 4.42
N ALA A 81 6.93 2.07 5.30
CA ALA A 81 5.82 2.94 4.96
C ALA A 81 6.26 4.37 4.67
N ALA A 82 7.21 4.92 5.43
CA ALA A 82 7.76 6.26 5.22
C ALA A 82 8.44 6.39 3.84
N GLU A 83 9.18 5.36 3.41
CA GLU A 83 9.77 5.30 2.07
C GLU A 83 8.69 5.22 0.97
N PHE A 84 7.67 4.39 1.18
CA PHE A 84 6.62 4.15 0.19
C PHE A 84 5.63 5.31 0.05
N ARG A 85 5.43 6.10 1.11
CA ARG A 85 4.42 7.17 1.19
C ARG A 85 4.50 8.18 0.05
N ASN A 86 5.69 8.44 -0.48
CA ASN A 86 5.89 9.36 -1.61
C ASN A 86 5.26 8.86 -2.91
N PHE A 87 5.11 7.55 -3.05
CA PHE A 87 4.50 6.89 -4.21
C PHE A 87 2.99 6.71 -4.06
N VAL A 88 2.44 6.89 -2.86
CA VAL A 88 1.00 6.88 -2.60
C VAL A 88 0.36 8.16 -3.16
N PRO A 89 -0.74 8.06 -3.94
CA PRO A 89 -1.49 9.21 -4.44
C PRO A 89 -1.92 10.13 -3.30
N ALA A 90 -1.86 11.45 -3.51
CA ALA A 90 -2.10 12.43 -2.46
C ALA A 90 -3.48 12.26 -1.80
N GLU A 91 -4.50 11.95 -2.59
CA GLU A 91 -5.87 11.66 -2.15
C GLU A 91 -5.99 10.42 -1.25
N LYS A 92 -5.05 9.47 -1.35
CA LYS A 92 -5.04 8.22 -0.58
C LYS A 92 -4.09 8.24 0.62
N ARG A 93 -3.26 9.28 0.78
CA ARG A 93 -2.27 9.36 1.87
C ARG A 93 -2.90 9.35 3.25
N GLY A 94 -4.04 10.02 3.44
CA GLY A 94 -4.75 10.01 4.73
C GLY A 94 -5.15 8.59 5.14
N SER A 95 -5.77 7.83 4.23
CA SER A 95 -6.15 6.44 4.48
C SER A 95 -4.95 5.51 4.65
N PHE A 96 -3.83 5.81 3.98
CA PHE A 96 -2.58 5.06 4.17
C PHE A 96 -1.97 5.30 5.56
N ASP A 97 -1.88 6.56 5.98
CA ASP A 97 -1.38 6.94 7.31
C ASP A 97 -2.28 6.36 8.42
N GLU A 98 -3.60 6.34 8.20
CA GLU A 98 -4.57 5.69 9.09
C GLU A 98 -4.40 4.17 9.17
N ALA A 99 -4.20 3.50 8.03
CA ALA A 99 -3.94 2.07 8.00
C ALA A 99 -2.65 1.70 8.74
N LEU A 100 -1.59 2.51 8.60
CA LEU A 100 -0.35 2.35 9.33
C LEU A 100 -0.56 2.54 10.84
N LYS A 101 -1.30 3.58 11.23
CA LYS A 101 -1.63 3.85 12.62
C LYS A 101 -2.40 2.67 13.25
N ASN A 102 -3.45 2.19 12.59
CA ASN A 102 -4.27 1.07 13.07
C ASN A 102 -3.42 -0.21 13.24
N TYR A 103 -2.48 -0.44 12.31
CA TYR A 103 -1.52 -1.53 12.44
C TYR A 103 -0.63 -1.37 13.68
N CYS A 104 -0.03 -0.19 13.89
CA CYS A 104 0.90 0.07 15.00
C CYS A 104 0.22 0.02 16.36
N GLU A 105 -0.96 0.61 16.49
CA GLU A 105 -1.78 0.56 17.72
C GLU A 105 -2.12 -0.89 18.06
N HIS A 106 -2.63 -1.64 17.08
CA HIS A 106 -2.97 -3.05 17.29
C HIS A 106 -1.76 -3.89 17.69
N CYS A 107 -0.61 -3.73 17.01
CA CYS A 107 0.61 -4.47 17.33
C CYS A 107 1.21 -4.08 18.70
N SER A 108 0.92 -2.87 19.19
CA SER A 108 1.35 -2.43 20.52
C SER A 108 0.50 -3.05 21.63
N GLU A 109 -0.80 -3.21 21.39
CA GLU A 109 -1.79 -3.64 22.38
C GLU A 109 -2.06 -5.14 22.37
N ILE A 110 -1.77 -5.84 21.27
CA ILE A 110 -2.04 -7.26 21.16
C ILE A 110 -1.24 -8.05 22.20
N THR A 111 -1.92 -8.92 22.94
CA THR A 111 -1.33 -9.74 24.00
C THR A 111 -1.85 -11.17 23.87
N TRP A 112 -1.13 -12.10 24.50
CA TRP A 112 -1.60 -13.46 24.61
C TRP A 112 -2.96 -13.53 25.31
N GLN A 113 -3.14 -12.75 26.39
CA GLN A 113 -4.40 -12.68 27.13
C GLN A 113 -5.55 -12.19 26.24
N SER A 114 -5.38 -11.16 25.41
CA SER A 114 -6.48 -10.67 24.56
C SER A 114 -6.93 -11.72 23.54
N CYS A 115 -5.99 -12.50 23.01
CA CYS A 115 -6.28 -13.62 22.12
C CYS A 115 -6.90 -14.84 22.83
N ALA A 116 -6.41 -15.19 24.02
CA ALA A 116 -6.90 -16.31 24.81
C ALA A 116 -8.33 -16.06 25.31
N THR A 117 -8.61 -14.86 25.83
CA THR A 117 -9.95 -14.47 26.31
C THR A 117 -11.00 -14.60 25.21
N PHE A 118 -10.68 -14.18 23.98
CA PHE A 118 -11.59 -14.32 22.83
C PHE A 118 -11.87 -15.79 22.46
N GLY A 119 -10.88 -16.68 22.60
CA GLY A 119 -11.02 -18.10 22.27
C GLY A 119 -11.72 -18.94 23.34
N VAL A 120 -11.73 -18.49 24.60
CA VAL A 120 -12.19 -19.28 25.75
C VAL A 120 -13.55 -18.83 26.28
N ILE A 121 -14.00 -17.60 25.99
CA ILE A 121 -15.30 -17.08 26.44
C ILE A 121 -16.22 -16.78 25.22
N PRO A 122 -16.88 -17.81 24.65
CA PRO A 122 -17.86 -17.62 23.58
C PRO A 122 -19.03 -16.70 23.98
N GLU A 123 -19.35 -16.63 25.28
CA GLU A 123 -20.49 -15.88 25.82
C GLU A 123 -20.25 -14.36 25.95
N MET A 124 -18.99 -13.90 25.95
CA MET A 124 -18.67 -12.46 25.97
C MET A 124 -18.46 -11.87 24.58
N SER A 125 -18.14 -12.71 23.59
CA SER A 125 -18.01 -12.31 22.21
C SER A 125 -19.40 -12.17 21.61
N LYS A 126 -19.82 -10.94 21.28
CA LYS A 126 -21.02 -10.74 20.47
C LYS A 126 -20.81 -11.47 19.14
N PRO A 127 -21.87 -11.95 18.45
CA PRO A 127 -21.75 -12.64 17.16
C PRO A 127 -21.08 -11.82 16.03
N VAL A 128 -20.73 -10.55 16.30
CA VAL A 128 -20.07 -9.60 15.39
C VAL A 128 -18.62 -9.32 15.80
N ASP A 129 -18.16 -9.77 16.97
CA ASP A 129 -16.82 -9.43 17.46
C ASP A 129 -15.74 -10.14 16.64
N VAL A 130 -14.93 -9.32 15.96
CA VAL A 130 -13.79 -9.76 15.17
C VAL A 130 -12.62 -10.01 16.11
N GLY A 131 -12.12 -11.24 16.17
CA GLY A 131 -11.03 -11.60 17.08
C GLY A 131 -9.71 -10.86 16.77
N PRO A 132 -8.80 -10.70 17.75
CA PRO A 132 -7.54 -9.94 17.55
C PRO A 132 -6.69 -10.44 16.37
N LYS A 133 -6.64 -11.76 16.15
CA LYS A 133 -5.99 -12.37 14.98
C LYS A 133 -6.53 -11.84 13.65
N GLU A 134 -7.83 -11.67 13.58
CA GLU A 134 -8.51 -11.22 12.38
C GLU A 134 -8.35 -9.71 12.18
N ILE A 135 -8.35 -8.93 13.27
CA ILE A 135 -8.02 -7.49 13.23
C ILE A 135 -6.60 -7.30 12.69
N PHE A 136 -5.62 -8.06 13.20
CA PHE A 136 -4.26 -8.04 12.67
C PHE A 136 -4.22 -8.33 11.16
N ARG A 137 -4.93 -9.36 10.69
CA ARG A 137 -5.04 -9.69 9.27
C ARG A 137 -5.59 -8.53 8.45
N GLN A 138 -6.65 -7.91 8.93
CA GLN A 138 -7.31 -6.79 8.26
C GLN A 138 -6.39 -5.59 8.16
N ASN A 139 -5.69 -5.25 9.25
CA ASN A 139 -4.73 -4.13 9.25
C ASN A 139 -3.57 -4.37 8.27
N VAL A 140 -2.97 -5.57 8.27
CA VAL A 140 -1.90 -5.91 7.32
C VAL A 140 -2.43 -5.88 5.88
N ASN A 141 -3.62 -6.44 5.63
CA ASN A 141 -4.22 -6.43 4.29
C ASN A 141 -4.56 -5.02 3.81
N ALA A 142 -5.04 -4.15 4.70
CA ALA A 142 -5.32 -2.75 4.41
C ALA A 142 -4.04 -2.02 4.01
N LEU A 143 -2.96 -2.19 4.78
CA LEU A 143 -1.64 -1.62 4.48
C LEU A 143 -1.11 -2.08 3.12
N LEU A 144 -1.19 -3.39 2.85
CA LEU A 144 -0.72 -3.98 1.59
C LEU A 144 -1.63 -3.68 0.39
N SER A 145 -2.86 -3.21 0.60
CA SER A 145 -3.78 -2.86 -0.50
C SER A 145 -3.27 -1.69 -1.33
N PHE A 146 -2.58 -0.74 -0.69
CA PHE A 146 -1.95 0.39 -1.37
C PHE A 146 -0.81 -0.03 -2.30
N ALA A 147 -0.28 -1.25 -2.12
CA ALA A 147 0.77 -1.84 -2.94
C ALA A 147 0.24 -2.78 -4.04
N LYS A 148 -1.09 -2.99 -4.14
CA LYS A 148 -1.71 -3.84 -5.17
C LYS A 148 -2.12 -3.09 -6.43
N GLU A 149 -2.31 -1.77 -6.35
CA GLU A 149 -2.88 -0.94 -7.43
C GLU A 149 -1.83 -0.18 -8.27
N SER A 150 -0.56 -0.59 -8.24
CA SER A 150 0.54 0.13 -8.91
C SER A 150 1.04 -0.55 -10.17
#